data_AF-A0A2V9V1U6-F1
#
_entry.id   AF-A0A2V9V1U6-F1
#
_cell.length_a   1.000
_cell.length_b   1.000
_cell.length_c   1.000
_cell.angle_alpha   90.00
_cell.angle_beta   90.00
_cell.angle_gamma   90.00
#
_symmetry.space_group_name_H-M   'P 1'
#
loop_
_entity.id
_entity.type
_entity.pdbx_description
1 polymer ?
#
loop_
_entity_poly.entity_id
_entity_poly.type
_entity_poly.pdbx_seq_one_letter_code
_entity_poly.pdbx_strand_id
1 'polypeptide(L)'
;MKRNTDDRQEFFNQAMARMLKPIDSHTNFVMMNTDHPAEETIQHFKKNGILIGRRFPPMDTYIRVSLGTPDEMKAFWNVWDRLPYSKMSM
;
A
#
# COMPACT_ATOMS: atom_id res chain seq x y z
N MET A 1 23.21 7.41 3.44
CA MET A 1 21.82 7.93 3.42
C MET A 1 21.24 7.86 2.00
N LYS A 2 21.06 6.66 1.42
CA LYS A 2 20.58 6.48 0.02
C LYS A 2 19.50 5.40 -0.14
N ARG A 3 19.11 4.71 0.94
CA ARG A 3 18.24 3.53 0.87
C ARG A 3 16.75 3.90 0.76
N ASN A 4 16.29 4.82 1.61
CA ASN A 4 14.88 5.24 1.64
C ASN A 4 14.37 5.86 0.32
N THR A 5 15.22 6.55 -0.44
CA THR A 5 14.82 7.15 -1.73
C THR A 5 14.56 6.07 -2.79
N ASP A 6 15.38 5.03 -2.80
CA ASP A 6 15.31 3.90 -3.74
C ASP A 6 14.09 3.02 -3.45
N ASP A 7 13.89 2.66 -2.17
CA ASP A 7 12.73 1.86 -1.72
C ASP A 7 11.40 2.59 -2.00
N ARG A 8 11.39 3.92 -1.83
CA ARG A 8 10.23 4.75 -2.16
C ARG A 8 9.97 4.72 -3.66
N GLN A 9 10.99 5.00 -4.48
CA GLN A 9 10.84 5.02 -5.93
C GLN A 9 10.30 3.69 -6.46
N GLU A 10 10.79 2.56 -5.93
CA GLU A 10 10.27 1.25 -6.31
C GLU A 10 8.81 1.04 -5.86
N PHE A 11 8.43 1.49 -4.66
CA PHE A 11 7.04 1.46 -4.23
C PHE A 11 6.13 2.26 -5.18
N PHE A 12 6.55 3.47 -5.58
CA PHE A 12 5.78 4.28 -6.54
C PHE A 12 5.69 3.61 -7.91
N ASN A 13 6.76 2.98 -8.40
CA ASN A 13 6.73 2.21 -9.65
C ASN A 13 5.68 1.09 -9.59
N GLN A 14 5.69 0.29 -8.52
CA GLN A 14 4.74 -0.81 -8.31
C GLN A 14 3.29 -0.32 -8.14
N ALA A 15 3.09 0.83 -7.49
CA ALA A 15 1.79 1.47 -7.34
C ALA A 15 1.25 1.97 -8.69
N MET A 16 2.08 2.66 -9.48
CA MET A 16 1.71 3.15 -10.81
C MET A 16 1.38 2.00 -11.77
N ALA A 17 2.13 0.90 -11.72
CA ALA A 17 1.85 -0.31 -12.51
C ALA A 17 0.47 -0.92 -12.19
N ARG A 18 -0.08 -0.63 -11.00
CA ARG A 18 -1.41 -1.06 -10.55
C ARG A 18 -2.45 0.05 -10.60
N MET A 19 -2.13 1.18 -11.25
CA MET A 19 -2.98 2.37 -11.35
C MET A 19 -3.41 2.96 -9.99
N LEU A 20 -2.62 2.71 -8.95
CA LEU A 20 -2.86 3.26 -7.62
C LEU A 20 -2.30 4.68 -7.51
N LYS A 21 -2.96 5.49 -6.68
CA LYS A 21 -2.59 6.90 -6.45
C LYS A 21 -2.06 7.09 -5.02
N PRO A 22 -0.78 6.77 -4.76
CA PRO A 22 -0.12 7.14 -3.53
C PRO A 22 0.09 8.66 -3.45
N ILE A 23 -0.16 9.25 -2.28
CA ILE A 23 0.18 10.63 -1.95
C ILE A 23 1.68 10.69 -1.70
N ASP A 24 2.36 11.65 -2.34
CA ASP A 24 3.79 11.87 -2.09
C ASP A 24 4.03 12.23 -0.63
N SER A 25 4.98 11.52 -0.03
CA SER A 25 5.31 11.64 1.37
C SER A 25 6.83 11.61 1.51
N HIS A 26 7.37 12.59 2.24
CA HIS A 26 8.82 12.73 2.46
C HIS A 26 9.33 11.89 3.66
N THR A 27 8.50 10.99 4.20
CA THR A 27 8.79 10.17 5.39
C THR A 27 8.66 8.67 5.10
N ASN A 28 8.87 7.80 6.09
CA ASN A 28 8.87 6.34 5.96
C ASN A 28 7.45 5.73 5.83
N PHE A 29 6.46 6.50 5.39
CA PHE A 29 5.12 5.99 5.10
C PHE A 29 4.48 6.79 3.96
N VAL A 30 3.59 6.12 3.23
CA VAL A 30 2.80 6.68 2.15
C VAL A 30 1.31 6.47 2.46
N MET A 31 0.48 7.43 2.06
CA MET A 31 -0.97 7.23 2.04
C MET A 31 -1.37 6.80 0.65
N MET A 32 -2.11 5.71 0.52
CA MET A 32 -2.54 5.18 -0.77
C MET A 32 -4.06 5.08 -0.78
N ASN A 33 -4.70 5.66 -1.79
CA ASN A 33 -6.12 5.43 -2.02
C ASN A 33 -6.30 3.99 -2.52
N THR A 34 -7.23 3.27 -1.90
CA THR A 34 -7.57 1.89 -2.28
C THR A 34 -8.80 1.80 -3.17
N ASP A 35 -9.48 2.94 -3.42
CA ASP A 35 -10.77 3.06 -4.13
C ASP A 35 -11.91 2.21 -3.53
N HIS A 36 -11.64 1.61 -2.37
CA HIS A 36 -12.51 0.75 -1.59
C HIS A 36 -12.42 1.14 -0.11
N PRO A 37 -13.33 0.66 0.76
CA PRO A 37 -13.23 0.88 2.19
C PRO A 37 -11.91 0.37 2.75
N ALA A 38 -11.13 1.26 3.37
CA ALA A 38 -9.82 0.96 3.93
C ALA A 38 -9.88 -0.20 4.95
N GLU A 39 -10.98 -0.32 5.70
CA GLU A 39 -11.19 -1.42 6.64
C GLU A 39 -11.15 -2.79 5.96
N GLU A 40 -11.74 -2.96 4.78
CA GLU A 40 -11.71 -4.23 4.05
C GLU A 40 -10.28 -4.60 3.64
N THR A 41 -9.53 -3.62 3.14
CA THR A 41 -8.12 -3.76 2.82
C THR A 41 -7.31 -4.13 4.07
N ILE A 42 -7.50 -3.41 5.19
CA ILE A 42 -6.82 -3.69 6.45
C ILE A 42 -7.09 -5.12 6.93
N GLN A 43 -8.35 -5.57 6.89
CA GLN A 43 -8.72 -6.93 7.30
C GLN A 43 -8.11 -7.99 6.37
N HIS A 44 -8.08 -7.76 5.06
CA HIS A 44 -7.45 -8.67 4.10
C HIS A 44 -5.94 -8.81 4.36
N PHE A 45 -5.24 -7.68 4.53
CA PHE A 45 -3.81 -7.69 4.85
C PHE A 45 -3.54 -8.42 6.17
N LYS A 46 -4.34 -8.12 7.20
CA LYS A 46 -4.22 -8.77 8.52
C LYS A 46 -4.42 -10.29 8.43
N LYS A 47 -5.39 -10.76 7.62
CA LYS A 47 -5.62 -12.19 7.37
C LYS A 47 -4.44 -12.88 6.67
N ASN A 48 -3.69 -12.14 5.86
CA ASN A 48 -2.49 -12.63 5.18
C ASN A 48 -1.20 -12.41 5.99
N GLY A 49 -1.31 -12.02 7.27
CA GLY A 49 -0.17 -11.86 8.16
C GLY A 49 0.58 -10.53 8.01
N ILE A 50 0.04 -9.56 7.26
CA ILE A 50 0.64 -8.24 7.09
C ILE A 50 -0.18 -7.20 7.86
N LEU A 51 0.48 -6.44 8.73
CA LEU A 51 -0.16 -5.37 9.49
C LEU A 51 0.08 -4.03 8.81
N ILE A 52 -0.97 -3.45 8.25
CA ILE A 52 -0.95 -2.09 7.70
C ILE A 52 -1.47 -1.08 8.72
N GLY A 53 -1.28 0.22 8.45
CA GLY A 53 -1.71 1.29 9.34
C GLY A 53 -3.21 1.25 9.65
N ARG A 54 -3.57 1.71 10.85
CA ARG A 54 -4.99 1.82 11.26
C ARG A 54 -5.75 2.78 10.34
N ARG A 55 -7.07 2.59 10.29
CA ARG A 55 -7.99 3.52 9.61
C ARG A 55 -7.71 4.97 10.00
N PHE A 56 -7.79 5.86 9.03
CA PHE A 56 -7.70 7.30 9.25
C PHE A 56 -9.11 7.88 9.12
N PRO A 57 -9.77 8.30 10.23
CA PRO A 57 -11.20 8.64 10.24
C PRO A 57 -11.69 9.69 9.23
N PRO A 58 -10.89 10.69 8.79
CA PRO A 58 -11.33 11.60 7.74
C PRO A 58 -11.06 11.07 6.31
N MET A 59 -10.44 9.90 6.16
CA MET A 59 -10.05 9.31 4.87
C MET A 59 -10.34 7.81 4.84
N ASP A 60 -11.63 7.45 4.77
CA ASP A 60 -12.09 6.05 4.86
C ASP A 60 -11.66 5.14 3.70
N THR A 61 -11.18 5.69 2.59
CA THR A 61 -10.65 4.90 1.45
C THR A 61 -9.14 4.83 1.39
N TYR A 62 -8.45 5.56 2.28
CA TYR A 62 -7.00 5.65 2.29
C TYR A 62 -6.41 4.72 3.35
N ILE A 63 -5.35 4.03 2.97
CA ILE A 63 -4.53 3.25 3.89
C ILE A 63 -3.16 3.91 4.06
N ARG A 64 -2.62 3.82 5.28
CA ARG A 64 -1.24 4.21 5.56
C ARG A 64 -0.34 2.99 5.45
N VAL A 65 0.55 2.99 4.46
CA VAL A 65 1.55 1.93 4.25
C VAL A 65 2.90 2.45 4.73
N SER A 66 3.51 1.74 5.67
CA SER A 66 4.88 2.02 6.11
C SER A 66 5.86 1.35 5.15
N LEU A 67 6.86 2.11 4.69
CA LEU A 67 7.91 1.59 3.82
C LEU A 67 8.91 0.83 4.69
N GLY A 68 8.83 -0.50 4.66
CA GLY A 68 9.71 -1.42 5.35
C GLY A 68 10.88 -1.88 4.48
N THR A 69 11.36 -3.09 4.72
CA THR A 69 12.38 -3.71 3.88
C THR A 69 11.83 -4.11 2.50
N PRO A 70 12.70 -4.30 1.48
CA PRO A 70 12.26 -4.75 0.16
C PRO A 70 11.49 -6.07 0.17
N ASP A 71 11.81 -6.98 1.09
CA ASP A 71 11.11 -8.26 1.22
C ASP A 71 9.68 -8.08 1.77
N GLU A 72 9.51 -7.22 2.79
CA GLU A 72 8.20 -6.83 3.30
C GLU A 72 7.35 -6.13 2.24
N MET A 73 7.96 -5.27 1.41
CA MET A 73 7.26 -4.60 0.31
C MET A 73 6.84 -5.59 -0.78
N LYS A 74 7.66 -6.59 -1.10
CA LYS A 74 7.25 -7.67 -2.01
C LYS A 74 6.08 -8.47 -1.46
N ALA A 75 6.13 -8.83 -0.17
CA ALA A 75 5.02 -9.51 0.49
C ALA A 75 3.74 -8.66 0.46
N PHE A 76 3.86 -7.35 0.70
CA PHE A 76 2.76 -6.40 0.60
C PHE A 76 2.09 -6.44 -0.79
N TRP A 77 2.88 -6.32 -1.86
CA TRP A 77 2.36 -6.35 -3.23
C TRP A 77 1.75 -7.70 -3.60
N ASN A 78 2.35 -8.81 -3.16
CA ASN A 78 1.78 -10.15 -3.34
C ASN A 78 0.40 -10.30 -2.68
N VAL A 79 0.20 -9.70 -1.51
CA VAL A 79 -1.10 -9.71 -0.82
C VAL A 79 -2.09 -8.75 -1.49
N TRP A 80 -1.62 -7.61 -1.98
CA TRP A 80 -2.40 -6.67 -2.78
C TRP A 80 -2.97 -7.32 -4.04
N ASP A 81 -2.15 -8.08 -4.78
CA ASP A 81 -2.57 -8.76 -6.01
C ASP A 81 -3.58 -9.89 -5.78
N ARG A 82 -3.75 -10.31 -4.52
CA ARG A 82 -4.79 -11.27 -4.09
C ARG A 82 -6.10 -10.60 -3.67
N LEU A 83 -6.16 -9.27 -3.63
CA LEU A 83 -7.42 -8.57 -3.39
C LEU A 83 -8.41 -8.88 -4.52
N PRO A 84 -9.69 -9.10 -4.21
CA PRO A 84 -10.68 -9.48 -5.21
C PRO A 84 -10.92 -8.36 -6.25
N TYR A 85 -10.62 -7.11 -5.92
CA TYR A 85 -10.81 -5.94 -6.78
C TYR A 85 -9.51 -5.38 -7.37
N SER A 86 -8.32 -5.88 -7.00
CA SER A 86 -7.06 -5.35 -7.54
C SER A 86 -6.82 -5.67 -9.02
N LYS A 87 -7.60 -6.57 -9.61
CA LYS A 87 -7.57 -6.91 -11.04
C LYS A 87 -8.62 -6.19 -11.87
N MET A 88 -9.42 -5.31 -11.27
CA MET A 88 -10.51 -4.62 -11.98
C MET A 88 -9.98 -3.38 -12.72
N SER A 89 -9.06 -3.62 -13.64
CA SER A 89 -8.67 -2.69 -14.69
C SER A 89 -8.21 -3.52 -15.88
N MET A 90 -9.20 -4.14 -16.54
CA MET A 90 -9.09 -4.55 -17.93
C MET A 90 -9.82 -3.52 -18.78
#